data_AF-A0A841JVI6-F1
#
_entry.id   AF-A0A841JVI6-F1
#
_cell.length_a   1.000
_cell.length_b   1.000
_cell.length_c   1.000
_cell.angle_alpha   90.00
_cell.angle_beta   90.00
_cell.angle_gamma   90.00
#
_symmetry.space_group_name_H-M   'P 1'
#
loop_
_entity.id
_entity.type
_entity.pdbx_description
1 polymer ?
#
loop_
_entity_poly.entity_id
_entity_poly.type
_entity_poly.pdbx_seq_one_letter_code
_entity_poly.pdbx_strand_id
1 'polypeptide(L)'
;MNETLPVIYLARHGETAWTLTGQHAGLVDLPLTAHGEHTARQLGQRLRGLTFAKVFTSPLQRVSKTCELAGFKAVAVDDPDLLEWNYGDDEGKTTEELLKERPGWQMFRGGYPGGETAE
;
A
#
# COMPACT_ATOMS: atom_id res chain seq x y z
N MET A 1 -9.07 31.07 19.77
CA MET A 1 -8.75 30.61 18.40
C MET A 1 -9.01 29.11 18.39
N ASN A 2 -9.95 28.62 17.58
CA ASN A 2 -10.08 27.18 17.35
C ASN A 2 -8.97 26.81 16.37
N GLU A 3 -7.87 26.27 16.86
CA GLU A 3 -6.83 25.72 16.00
C GLU A 3 -7.29 24.35 15.52
N THR A 4 -7.86 24.31 14.32
CA THR A 4 -8.12 23.06 13.63
C THR A 4 -6.78 22.47 13.18
N LEU A 5 -6.44 21.29 13.70
CA LEU A 5 -5.27 20.55 13.27
C LEU A 5 -5.46 19.98 11.85
N PRO A 6 -4.38 19.82 11.06
CA PRO A 6 -4.45 19.09 9.80
C PRO A 6 -4.95 17.66 10.01
N VAL A 7 -5.75 17.16 9.06
CA VAL A 7 -6.25 15.78 9.05
C VAL A 7 -5.56 15.02 7.93
N ILE A 8 -5.02 13.85 8.25
CA ILE A 8 -4.39 12.95 7.28
C ILE A 8 -5.31 11.75 7.06
N TYR A 9 -5.52 11.41 5.79
CA TYR A 9 -6.26 10.21 5.38
C TYR A 9 -5.28 9.24 4.74
N LEU A 10 -5.29 7.99 5.21
CA LEU A 10 -4.48 6.91 4.64
C LEU A 10 -5.41 5.91 3.96
N ALA A 11 -5.07 5.53 2.74
CA ALA A 11 -5.78 4.53 1.97
C ALA A 11 -4.79 3.50 1.42
N ARG A 12 -4.99 2.22 1.77
CA ARG A 12 -4.26 1.11 1.16
C ARG A 12 -4.83 0.84 -0.24
N HIS A 13 -3.98 0.36 -1.15
CA HIS A 13 -4.43 -0.09 -2.47
C HIS A 13 -5.47 -1.22 -2.38
N GLY A 14 -6.24 -1.38 -3.44
CA GLY A 14 -7.18 -2.50 -3.59
C GLY A 14 -6.48 -3.86 -3.67
N GLU A 15 -7.28 -4.92 -3.57
CA GLU A 15 -6.80 -6.30 -3.64
C GLU A 15 -5.97 -6.61 -4.90
N THR A 16 -4.91 -7.40 -4.73
CA THR A 16 -4.11 -8.02 -5.80
C THR A 16 -4.08 -9.55 -5.63
N ALA A 17 -3.51 -10.26 -6.59
CA ALA A 17 -3.34 -11.71 -6.48
C ALA A 17 -2.59 -12.13 -5.21
N TRP A 18 -1.64 -11.32 -4.72
CA TRP A 18 -0.81 -11.66 -3.56
C TRP A 18 -1.43 -11.25 -2.23
N THR A 19 -2.27 -10.21 -2.20
CA THR A 19 -3.03 -9.91 -0.98
C THR A 19 -4.01 -11.03 -0.63
N LEU A 20 -4.56 -11.72 -1.64
CA LEU A 20 -5.46 -12.86 -1.44
C LEU A 20 -4.78 -14.05 -0.76
N THR A 21 -3.51 -14.28 -1.09
CA THR A 21 -2.73 -15.40 -0.57
C THR A 21 -1.89 -15.04 0.65
N GLY A 22 -1.90 -13.77 1.09
CA GLY A 22 -1.09 -13.29 2.21
C GLY A 22 0.41 -13.24 1.92
N GLN A 23 0.80 -13.11 0.66
CA GLN A 23 2.19 -12.97 0.25
C GLN A 23 2.65 -11.51 0.46
N HIS A 24 3.87 -11.31 0.93
CA HIS A 24 4.48 -9.98 1.03
C HIS A 24 4.74 -9.43 -0.37
N ALA A 25 4.11 -8.30 -0.72
CA ALA A 25 4.22 -7.64 -2.02
C ALA A 25 4.78 -6.24 -1.82
N GLY A 26 6.11 -6.12 -1.83
CA GLY A 26 6.87 -4.89 -1.70
C GLY A 26 6.99 -4.23 -3.06
N LEU A 27 8.14 -4.43 -3.71
CA LEU A 27 8.47 -3.78 -4.98
C LEU A 27 7.91 -4.50 -6.21
N VAL A 28 7.38 -5.72 -6.06
CA VAL A 28 6.69 -6.41 -7.15
C VAL A 28 5.51 -5.56 -7.64
N ASP A 29 5.44 -5.28 -8.93
CA ASP A 29 4.40 -4.42 -9.48
C ASP A 29 3.20 -5.24 -9.96
N LEU A 30 2.32 -5.62 -9.03
CA LEU A 30 1.12 -6.41 -9.32
C LEU A 30 -0.08 -5.53 -9.70
N PRO A 31 -0.92 -5.95 -10.66
CA PRO A 31 -2.18 -5.29 -10.95
C PRO A 31 -3.22 -5.57 -9.85
N LEU A 32 -4.26 -4.74 -9.80
CA LEU A 32 -5.46 -5.02 -9.01
C LEU A 32 -6.23 -6.21 -9.58
N THR A 33 -6.91 -6.97 -8.71
CA THR A 33 -7.96 -7.89 -9.16
C THR A 33 -9.21 -7.11 -9.56
N ALA A 34 -10.16 -7.77 -10.24
CA ALA A 34 -11.46 -7.16 -10.53
C ALA A 34 -12.19 -6.72 -9.25
N HIS A 35 -12.06 -7.49 -8.17
CA HIS A 35 -12.58 -7.14 -6.85
C HIS A 35 -11.84 -5.93 -6.27
N GLY A 36 -10.51 -5.89 -6.36
CA GLY A 36 -9.69 -4.74 -5.95
C GLY A 36 -10.07 -3.45 -6.67
N GLU A 37 -10.33 -3.50 -7.97
CA GLU A 37 -10.85 -2.34 -8.71
C GLU A 37 -12.24 -1.91 -8.24
N HIS A 38 -13.12 -2.85 -7.90
CA HIS A 38 -14.44 -2.54 -7.37
C HIS A 38 -14.32 -1.79 -6.03
N THR A 39 -13.50 -2.29 -5.10
CA THR A 39 -13.23 -1.64 -3.81
C THR A 39 -12.60 -0.25 -3.99
N ALA A 40 -11.70 -0.08 -4.96
CA ALA A 40 -11.10 1.22 -5.27
C ALA A 40 -12.15 2.26 -5.71
N ARG A 41 -13.13 1.86 -6.54
CA ARG A 41 -14.26 2.74 -6.91
C ARG A 41 -15.13 3.09 -5.70
N GLN A 42 -15.37 2.13 -4.79
CA GLN A 42 -16.11 2.37 -3.55
C GLN A 42 -15.39 3.36 -2.61
N LEU A 43 -14.06 3.32 -2.56
CA LEU A 43 -13.27 4.31 -1.83
C LEU A 43 -13.56 5.73 -2.34
N GLY A 44 -13.58 5.93 -3.66
CA GLY A 44 -13.97 7.22 -4.26
C GLY A 44 -15.37 7.67 -3.85
N GLN A 45 -16.34 6.76 -3.77
CA GLN A 45 -17.69 7.09 -3.27
C GLN A 45 -17.67 7.51 -1.80
N ARG A 46 -16.89 6.84 -0.96
CA ARG A 46 -16.77 7.16 0.47
C ARG A 46 -16.12 8.51 0.72
N LEU A 47 -15.17 8.91 -0.13
CA LEU A 47 -14.45 10.19 -0.02
C LEU A 47 -15.14 11.32 -0.77
N ARG A 48 -16.32 11.07 -1.37
CA ARG A 48 -17.06 12.08 -2.12
C ARG A 48 -17.38 13.29 -1.24
N GLY A 49 -17.12 14.48 -1.76
CA GLY A 49 -17.36 15.75 -1.07
C GLY A 49 -16.21 16.19 -0.16
N LEU A 50 -15.20 15.34 0.06
CA LEU A 50 -13.97 15.78 0.70
C LEU A 50 -13.08 16.50 -0.31
N THR A 51 -12.50 17.62 0.12
CA THR A 51 -11.47 18.34 -0.64
C THR A 51 -10.15 18.17 0.08
N PHE A 52 -9.14 17.69 -0.64
CA PHE A 52 -7.80 17.50 -0.10
C PHE A 52 -6.91 18.63 -0.56
N ALA A 53 -6.16 19.21 0.39
CA ALA A 53 -5.14 20.22 0.06
C ALA A 53 -3.98 19.61 -0.74
N LYS A 54 -3.67 18.33 -0.49
CA LYS A 54 -2.67 17.53 -1.21
C LYS A 54 -3.10 16.07 -1.28
N VAL A 55 -2.77 15.40 -2.37
CA VAL A 55 -2.92 13.96 -2.56
C VAL A 55 -1.58 13.40 -3.01
N PHE A 56 -1.09 12.36 -2.34
CA PHE A 56 0.13 11.65 -2.70
C PHE A 56 -0.22 10.19 -3.00
N THR A 57 0.56 9.55 -3.87
CA THR A 57 0.36 8.15 -4.21
C THR A 57 1.70 7.47 -4.49
N SER A 58 1.83 6.21 -4.07
CA SER A 58 2.97 5.38 -4.46
C SER A 58 3.01 5.20 -5.99
N PRO A 59 4.20 5.14 -6.61
CA PRO A 59 4.31 4.93 -8.06
C PRO A 59 3.88 3.53 -8.52
N LEU A 60 3.70 2.55 -7.62
CA LEU A 60 3.29 1.19 -7.97
C LEU A 60 1.90 1.15 -8.61
N GLN A 61 1.71 0.31 -9.63
CA GLN A 61 0.50 0.30 -10.45
C GLN A 61 -0.76 0.05 -9.62
N ARG A 62 -0.72 -0.84 -8.62
CA ARG A 62 -1.87 -1.13 -7.75
C ARG A 62 -2.33 0.08 -6.95
N VAL A 63 -1.40 0.90 -6.50
CA VAL A 63 -1.68 2.11 -5.71
C VAL A 63 -2.15 3.22 -6.62
N SER A 64 -1.41 3.46 -7.71
CA SER A 64 -1.75 4.44 -8.74
C SER A 64 -3.14 4.17 -9.35
N LYS A 65 -3.46 2.90 -9.66
CA LYS A 65 -4.78 2.50 -10.18
C LYS A 65 -5.88 2.63 -9.13
N THR A 66 -5.59 2.36 -7.86
CA THR A 66 -6.55 2.63 -6.77
C THR A 66 -6.86 4.12 -6.68
N CYS A 67 -5.84 4.98 -6.74
CA CYS A 67 -5.98 6.44 -6.74
C CYS A 67 -6.79 6.94 -7.95
N GLU A 68 -6.54 6.38 -9.14
CA GLU A 68 -7.29 6.67 -10.36
C GLU A 68 -8.77 6.31 -10.22
N LEU A 69 -9.07 5.08 -9.82
CA LEU A 69 -10.45 4.58 -9.67
C LEU A 69 -11.21 5.27 -8.54
N ALA A 70 -10.49 5.76 -7.52
CA ALA A 70 -11.05 6.59 -6.46
C ALA A 70 -11.32 8.05 -6.90
N GLY A 71 -10.84 8.45 -8.09
CA GLY A 71 -11.08 9.77 -8.67
C GLY A 71 -10.06 10.85 -8.30
N PHE A 72 -8.89 10.47 -7.79
CA PHE A 72 -7.90 11.43 -7.27
C PHE A 72 -6.61 11.52 -8.10
N LYS A 73 -6.37 10.64 -9.09
CA LYS A 73 -5.09 10.61 -9.83
C LYS A 73 -4.76 11.91 -10.55
N ALA A 74 -5.74 12.66 -11.03
CA ALA A 74 -5.52 13.94 -11.73
C ALA A 74 -4.88 15.03 -10.85
N VAL A 75 -5.00 14.91 -9.52
CA VAL A 75 -4.44 15.86 -8.53
C VAL A 75 -3.39 15.22 -7.64
N ALA A 76 -3.10 13.94 -7.84
CA ALA A 76 -2.12 13.20 -7.06
C ALA A 76 -0.69 13.46 -7.56
N VAL A 77 0.25 13.51 -6.62
CA VAL A 77 1.68 13.51 -6.90
C VAL A 77 2.24 12.12 -6.59
N ASP A 78 2.97 11.54 -7.54
CA ASP A 78 3.67 10.28 -7.32
C ASP A 78 4.85 10.52 -6.36
N ASP A 79 4.89 9.74 -5.28
CA ASP A 79 5.86 9.89 -4.20
C ASP A 79 6.56 8.54 -3.93
N PRO A 80 7.83 8.39 -4.34
CA PRO A 80 8.61 7.17 -4.10
C PRO A 80 8.78 6.81 -2.63
N ASP A 81 8.67 7.78 -1.70
CA ASP A 81 8.75 7.50 -0.26
C ASP A 81 7.49 6.77 0.26
N LEU A 82 6.45 6.63 -0.58
CA LEU A 82 5.25 5.84 -0.32
C LEU A 82 5.30 4.43 -0.94
N LEU A 83 6.46 3.98 -1.42
CA LEU A 83 6.65 2.56 -1.75
C LEU A 83 6.39 1.68 -0.52
N GLU A 84 5.92 0.46 -0.76
CA GLU A 84 5.85 -0.55 0.29
C GLU A 84 7.26 -0.98 0.68
N TRP A 85 7.41 -1.48 1.91
CA TRP A 85 8.67 -2.02 2.41
C TRP A 85 9.30 -2.97 1.39
N ASN A 86 10.58 -2.75 1.06
CA ASN A 86 11.35 -3.67 0.23
C ASN A 86 11.65 -4.95 1.02
N TYR A 87 10.93 -6.03 0.71
CA TYR A 87 11.08 -7.31 1.38
C TYR A 87 12.30 -8.13 0.91
N GLY A 88 13.10 -7.62 -0.02
CA GLY A 88 14.34 -8.27 -0.47
C GLY A 88 14.11 -9.72 -0.90
N ASP A 89 14.86 -10.64 -0.30
CA ASP A 89 14.82 -12.08 -0.58
C ASP A 89 13.51 -12.76 -0.13
N ASP A 90 12.68 -12.07 0.66
CA ASP A 90 11.42 -12.57 1.18
C ASP A 90 10.19 -12.05 0.40
N GLU A 91 10.40 -11.33 -0.70
CA GLU A 91 9.33 -10.93 -1.63
C GLU A 91 8.53 -12.17 -2.09
N GLY A 92 7.22 -12.13 -1.96
CA GLY A 92 6.33 -13.23 -2.31
C GLY A 92 6.19 -14.32 -1.25
N LYS A 93 6.97 -14.31 -0.18
CA LYS A 93 6.75 -15.25 0.92
C LYS A 93 5.59 -14.80 1.80
N THR A 94 4.90 -15.76 2.39
CA THR A 94 3.88 -15.53 3.42
C THR A 94 4.51 -15.45 4.80
N THR A 95 3.84 -14.80 5.74
CA THR A 95 4.27 -14.77 7.15
C THR A 95 4.44 -16.17 7.74
N GLU A 96 3.59 -17.14 7.32
CA GLU A 96 3.69 -18.52 7.78
C GLU A 96 5.01 -19.18 7.34
N GLU A 97 5.41 -18.98 6.08
CA GLU A 97 6.69 -19.49 5.58
C GLU A 97 7.87 -18.83 6.31
N LEU A 98 7.82 -17.51 6.52
CA LEU A 98 8.88 -16.80 7.23
C LEU A 98 9.05 -17.30 8.68
N LEU A 99 7.94 -17.60 9.37
CA LEU A 99 7.98 -18.12 10.74
C LEU A 99 8.43 -19.58 10.82
N LYS A 100 8.19 -20.38 9.77
CA LYS A 100 8.75 -21.75 9.67
C LYS A 100 10.26 -21.72 9.47
N GLU A 101 10.75 -20.82 8.62
CA GLU A 101 12.18 -20.64 8.34
C GLU A 101 12.92 -19.98 9.51
N ARG A 102 12.30 -18.98 10.14
CA ARG A 102 12.88 -18.16 11.20
C ARG A 102 11.90 -18.04 12.37
N PRO A 103 11.82 -19.05 13.26
CA PRO A 103 10.95 -19.00 14.43
C PRO A 103 11.22 -17.78 15.31
N GLY A 104 10.16 -17.06 15.67
CA GLY A 104 10.24 -15.83 16.47
C GLY A 104 10.59 -14.56 15.67
N TRP A 105 10.73 -14.65 14.35
CA TRP A 105 10.86 -13.49 13.48
C TRP A 105 9.67 -12.53 13.64
N GLN A 106 9.97 -11.22 13.57
CA GLN A 106 8.98 -10.14 13.66
C GLN A 106 9.29 -9.12 12.57
N MET A 107 8.31 -8.73 11.77
CA MET A 107 8.44 -7.77 10.66
C MET A 107 9.34 -6.57 10.99
N PHE A 108 9.02 -5.81 12.04
CA PHE A 108 9.69 -4.55 12.37
C PHE A 108 11.05 -4.70 13.09
N ARG A 109 11.48 -5.92 13.44
CA ARG A 109 12.71 -6.15 14.22
C ARG A 109 13.64 -7.19 13.59
N GLY A 110 13.06 -8.21 12.98
CA GLY A 110 13.77 -9.29 12.31
C GLY A 110 14.27 -8.90 10.92
N GLY A 111 13.73 -7.81 10.34
CA GLY A 111 14.10 -7.30 9.03
C GLY A 111 13.86 -8.32 7.91
N TYR A 112 14.31 -7.94 6.71
CA TYR A 112 14.22 -8.75 5.51
C TYR A 112 15.60 -8.75 4.83
N PRO A 113 16.27 -9.91 4.66
CA PRO A 113 17.56 -9.99 3.98
C PRO A 113 17.49 -9.40 2.57
N GLY A 114 18.47 -8.56 2.23
CA GLY A 114 18.46 -7.83 0.94
C GLY A 114 17.39 -6.75 0.81
N GLY A 115 16.61 -6.52 1.86
CA GLY A 115 15.52 -5.54 1.92
C GLY A 115 15.85 -4.32 2.77
N GLU A 116 14.81 -3.54 3.07
CA GLU A 116 14.89 -2.35 3.93
C GLU A 116 14.96 -2.72 5.42
N THR A 117 15.61 -1.85 6.19
CA THR A 117 15.65 -1.86 7.65
C THR A 117 14.63 -0.88 8.23
N ALA A 118 14.27 -1.04 9.51
CA ALA A 118 13.37 -0.10 10.20
C ALA A 118 14.04 1.25 10.52
N GLU A 119 15.37 1.29 10.44
CA GLU A 119 16.24 2.46 10.56
C GLU A 119 16.71 2.89 9.17
#